data_AF-A0A4V1ZTV6-F1
#
_entry.id   AF-A0A4V1ZTV6-F1
#
_cell.length_a   1.000
_cell.length_b   1.000
_cell.length_c   1.000
_cell.angle_alpha   90.00
_cell.angle_beta   90.00
_cell.angle_gamma   90.00
#
_symmetry.space_group_name_H-M   'P 1'
#
loop_
_entity.id
_entity.type
_entity.pdbx_description
1 polymer ?
#
loop_
_entity_poly.entity_id
_entity_poly.type
_entity_poly.pdbx_seq_one_letter_code
_entity_poly.pdbx_strand_id
1 'polypeptide(L)' 'MNILIETITATDPAKRDRSFYELAKALSAKDLLKSLRELDDFRKATPSLYDKVRAILFLYAGFRFFLQEAPTTPA' A
#
# COMPACT_ATOMS: atom_id res chain seq x y z
N MET A 1 7.17 8.94 -6.31
CA MET A 1 5.71 8.77 -6.46
C MET A 1 5.34 7.46 -5.80
N ASN A 2 4.37 7.44 -4.90
CA ASN A 2 3.95 6.21 -4.21
C ASN A 2 2.88 5.49 -5.04
N ILE A 3 3.24 4.32 -5.59
CA ILE A 3 2.37 3.57 -6.50
C ILE A 3 1.08 3.07 -5.82
N LEU A 4 1.11 2.87 -4.49
CA LEU A 4 -0.05 2.44 -3.72
C LEU A 4 -1.08 3.58 -3.60
N ILE A 5 -0.60 4.79 -3.27
CA ILE A 5 -1.45 5.98 -3.20
C ILE A 5 -2.02 6.30 -4.59
N GLU A 6 -1.18 6.27 -5.64
CA GLU A 6 -1.62 6.49 -7.02
C GLU A 6 -2.75 5.51 -7.41
N THR A 7 -2.62 4.24 -7.02
CA THR A 7 -3.64 3.21 -7.27
C THR A 7 -4.94 3.50 -6.52
N ILE A 8 -4.86 4.01 -5.29
CA ILE A 8 -6.05 4.32 -4.48
C ILE A 8 -6.79 5.54 -5.03
N THR A 9 -6.07 6.60 -5.40
CA THR A 9 -6.66 7.87 -5.84
C THR A 9 -6.99 7.91 -7.33
N ALA A 10 -6.63 6.88 -8.10
CA ALA A 10 -6.89 6.83 -9.53
C ALA A 10 -8.40 6.82 -9.84
N THR A 11 -8.80 7.71 -10.74
CA THR A 11 -10.16 7.73 -11.30
C THR A 11 -10.33 6.74 -12.44
N ASP A 12 -9.25 6.43 -13.16
CA ASP A 12 -9.21 5.42 -14.22
C ASP A 12 -9.27 4.00 -13.62
N PRO A 13 -10.31 3.19 -13.93
CA PRO A 13 -10.44 1.81 -13.46
C PRO A 13 -9.20 0.95 -13.76
N ALA A 14 -8.54 1.15 -14.90
CA ALA A 14 -7.37 0.36 -15.29
C ALA A 14 -6.19 0.55 -14.31
N LYS A 15 -6.09 1.72 -13.67
CA LYS A 15 -5.09 2.01 -12.63
C LYS A 15 -5.59 1.68 -11.24
N ARG A 16 -6.88 1.94 -10.98
CA ARG A 16 -7.54 1.80 -9.68
C ARG A 16 -7.71 0.35 -9.24
N ASP A 17 -7.97 -0.53 -10.20
CA ASP A 17 -8.33 -1.93 -9.95
C ASP A 17 -7.13 -2.87 -10.09
N ARG A 18 -5.90 -2.30 -10.07
CA ARG A 18 -4.65 -3.06 -10.01
C ARG A 18 -4.57 -3.87 -8.71
N SER A 19 -4.08 -5.10 -8.83
CA SER A 19 -3.87 -6.00 -7.69
C SER A 19 -2.80 -5.46 -6.75
N PHE A 20 -3.14 -5.30 -5.46
CA PHE A 20 -2.16 -4.97 -4.43
C PHE A 20 -1.02 -6.00 -4.39
N TYR A 21 -1.35 -7.28 -4.57
CA TYR A 21 -0.36 -8.36 -4.51
C TYR A 21 0.72 -8.18 -5.57
N GLU A 22 0.33 -7.90 -6.82
CA GLU A 22 1.28 -7.68 -7.92
C GLU A 22 2.13 -6.43 -7.69
N LEU A 23 1.51 -5.35 -7.18
CA LEU A 23 2.23 -4.11 -6.86
C LEU A 23 3.26 -4.31 -5.74
N ALA A 24 2.88 -5.01 -4.67
CA ALA A 24 3.74 -5.22 -3.51
C ALA A 24 4.88 -6.21 -3.81
N LYS A 25 4.62 -7.25 -4.63
CA LYS A 25 5.62 -8.24 -5.04
C LYS A 25 6.74 -7.64 -5.90
N ALA A 26 6.46 -6.56 -6.64
CA ALA A 26 7.46 -5.86 -7.44
C ALA A 26 8.41 -4.96 -6.62
N LEU A 27 8.12 -4.76 -5.33
CA LEU A 27 8.91 -3.90 -4.45
C LEU A 27 9.83 -4.72 -3.55
N SER A 28 11.02 -4.17 -3.25
CA SER A 28 11.83 -4.70 -2.15
C SER A 28 11.11 -4.50 -0.82
N ALA A 29 11.40 -5.32 0.20
CA ALA A 29 10.78 -5.16 1.52
C ALA A 29 11.01 -3.76 2.12
N LYS A 30 12.19 -3.17 1.87
CA LYS A 30 12.53 -1.80 2.31
C LYS A 30 11.67 -0.75 1.60
N ASP A 31 11.51 -0.87 0.28
CA ASP A 31 10.71 0.08 -0.51
C ASP A 31 9.20 -0.08 -0.23
N LEU A 32 8.75 -1.31 0.02
CA LEU A 32 7.40 -1.59 0.47
C LEU A 32 7.13 -0.94 1.83
N LEU A 33 8.01 -1.13 2.81
CA LEU A 33 7.88 -0.48 4.13
C LEU A 33 7.83 1.05 4.00
N LYS A 34 8.71 1.63 3.17
CA LYS A 34 8.67 3.07 2.89
C LYS A 34 7.32 3.49 2.30
N SER A 35 6.83 2.76 1.29
CA SER A 35 5.56 3.06 0.63
C SER A 35 4.36 2.91 1.59
N LEU A 36 4.39 1.93 2.50
CA LEU A 36 3.35 1.73 3.51
C LEU A 36 3.34 2.84 4.57
N ARG A 37 4.51 3.37 4.97
CA ARG A 37 4.59 4.52 5.89
C ARG A 37 3.97 5.77 5.29
N GLU A 38 4.34 6.10 4.05
CA GLU A 38 3.74 7.21 3.31
C GLU A 38 2.23 7.03 3.12
N LEU A 39 1.77 5.79 2.89
CA LEU A 39 0.34 5.46 2.79
C LEU A 39 -0.40 5.65 4.11
N ASP A 40 0.23 5.36 5.26
CA ASP A 40 -0.38 5.60 6.57
C ASP A 40 -0.55 7.10 6.87
N ASP A 41 0.42 7.92 6.47
CA ASP A 41 0.29 9.38 6.57
C ASP A 41 -0.82 9.92 5.67
N PHE A 42 -0.89 9.43 4.42
CA PHE A 42 -2.01 9.73 3.51
C PHE A 42 -3.37 9.35 4.11
N ARG A 43 -3.47 8.15 4.70
CA ARG A 43 -4.71 7.65 5.33
C ARG A 43 -5.20 8.57 6.46
N LYS A 44 -4.29 9.14 7.25
CA LYS A 44 -4.63 10.08 8.33
C LYS A 44 -5.11 11.43 7.79
N ALA A 45 -4.56 11.86 6.66
CA ALA A 45 -4.85 13.17 6.06
C ALA A 45 -6.07 13.18 5.12
N THR A 46 -6.39 12.05 4.46
CA THR A 46 -7.44 12.05 3.43
C THR A 46 -8.85 12.26 4.01
N PRO A 47 -9.66 13.17 3.42
CA PRO A 47 -11.06 13.34 3.79
C PRO A 47 -11.96 12.26 3.16
N SER A 48 -11.49 11.56 2.12
CA SER A 48 -12.25 10.52 1.42
C SER A 48 -12.35 9.26 2.26
N LEU A 49 -13.58 8.86 2.62
CA LEU A 49 -13.82 7.59 3.31
C LEU A 49 -13.39 6.39 2.45
N TYR A 50 -13.64 6.46 1.14
CA TYR A 50 -13.26 5.42 0.19
C TYR A 50 -11.74 5.18 0.17
N ASP A 51 -10.97 6.26 0.02
CA ASP A 51 -9.51 6.20 -0.04
C ASP A 51 -8.95 5.68 1.29
N LYS A 52 -9.52 6.15 2.40
CA LYS A 52 -9.15 5.73 3.75
C LYS A 52 -9.35 4.22 3.95
N VAL A 53 -10.51 3.69 3.54
CA VAL A 53 -10.79 2.25 3.65
C VAL A 53 -9.82 1.44 2.79
N ARG A 54 -9.57 1.85 1.54
CA ARG A 54 -8.61 1.15 0.68
C ARG A 54 -7.19 1.20 1.23
N ALA A 55 -6.77 2.34 1.79
CA ALA A 55 -5.48 2.46 2.45
C ALA A 55 -5.36 1.50 3.64
N ILE A 56 -6.40 1.36 4.47
CA ILE A 56 -6.42 0.39 5.59
C ILE A 56 -6.21 -1.03 5.09
N LEU A 57 -6.90 -1.44 4.02
CA LEU A 57 -6.77 -2.79 3.45
C LEU A 57 -5.35 -3.04 2.93
N PHE A 58 -4.77 -2.07 2.22
CA PHE A 58 -3.40 -2.17 1.70
C PHE A 58 -2.37 -2.20 2.84
N LEU A 59 -2.54 -1.39 3.89
CA LEU A 59 -1.69 -1.40 5.08
C LEU A 59 -1.74 -2.74 5.78
N TYR A 60 -2.94 -3.26 6.06
CA TYR A 60 -3.12 -4.56 6.69
C TYR A 60 -2.42 -5.66 5.87
N ALA A 61 -2.70 -5.74 4.56
CA ALA A 61 -2.11 -6.76 3.70
C ALA A 61 -0.58 -6.63 3.62
N GLY A 62 -0.07 -5.41 3.46
CA GLY A 62 1.36 -5.13 3.35
C GLY A 62 2.15 -5.51 4.61
N PHE A 63 1.65 -5.16 5.79
CA PHE A 63 2.30 -5.56 7.04
C PHE A 63 2.16 -7.07 7.30
N ARG A 64 0.95 -7.61 7.19
CA ARG A 64 0.65 -8.99 7.63
C ARG A 64 1.19 -10.08 6.70
N PHE A 65 1.21 -9.85 5.39
CA PHE A 65 1.53 -10.90 4.41
C PHE A 65 2.81 -10.64 3.61
N PHE A 66 3.34 -9.42 3.61
CA PHE A 66 4.56 -9.11 2.85
C PHE A 66 5.73 -8.80 3.78
N LEU A 67 5.60 -7.80 4.65
CA LEU A 67 6.70 -7.43 5.54
C LEU A 67 6.95 -8.49 6.60
N GLN A 68 5.91 -9.04 7.22
CA GLN A 68 6.07 -10.11 8.22
C GLN A 68 6.72 -11.39 7.63
N GLU A 69 6.56 -11.63 6.33
CA GLU A 69 7.15 -12.79 5.63
C GLU A 69 8.53 -12.47 5.00
N ALA A 70 8.97 -11.21 5.03
CA ALA A 70 10.22 -10.81 4.40
C ALA A 70 11.43 -11.31 5.22
N PRO A 71 12.45 -11.93 4.57
CA PRO A 71 13.63 -12.44 5.26
C PRO A 71 14.45 -11.39 6.02
N THR A 72 14.31 -10.12 5.63
CA THR A 72 15.01 -8.99 6.25
C THR A 72 14.31 -8.46 7.50
N THR A 73 13.11 -8.94 7.80
CA THR A 73 12.37 -8.54 8.99
C THR A 73 12.97 -9.23 10.22
N PRO A 74 13.37 -8.47 11.26
CA PRO A 74 13.89 -9.06 12.49
C PRO A 74 12.88 -10.00 13.15
N ALA A 75 13.38 -11.06 13.78
CA ALA A 75 12.58 -12.01 14.55
C ALA A 75 12.08 -11.42 15.88
#